data_AF-A0A4R0Q0W9-F1
#
_entry.id   AF-A0A4R0Q0W9-F1
#
_cell.length_a   1.000
_cell.length_b   1.000
_cell.length_c   1.000
_cell.angle_alpha   90.00
_cell.angle_beta   90.00
_cell.angle_gamma   90.00
#
_symmetry.space_group_name_H-M   'P 1'
#
loop_
_entity.id
_entity.type
_entity.pdbx_description
1 polymer ?
#
loop_
_entity_poly.entity_id
_entity_poly.type
_entity_poly.pdbx_seq_one_letter_code
_entity_poly.pdbx_strand_id
1 'polypeptide(L)'
;MVKKLHVLGLLILIYSSCKEKPPFQPDYENAVGSVISSENCRSIHSQNAWLVQFAEPIAGNKTYGEDIIYNGKVYSNVVKTYQLRDSAKVVGKRYLFEFYLDGKSPQQECDATDPVNFNITKIRLKNIIGIAN
;
A
#
# COMPACT_ATOMS: atom_id res chain seq x y z
N MET A 1 -14.07 -43.06 -43.85
CA MET A 1 -12.87 -42.40 -43.27
C MET A 1 -13.12 -40.95 -42.82
N VAL A 2 -14.33 -40.55 -42.39
CA VAL A 2 -14.66 -39.12 -42.15
C VAL A 2 -14.76 -38.74 -40.65
N LYS A 3 -14.90 -39.70 -39.74
CA LYS A 3 -15.14 -39.45 -38.30
C LYS A 3 -13.94 -38.88 -37.52
N LYS A 4 -12.70 -39.05 -38.01
CA LYS A 4 -11.48 -38.57 -37.32
C LYS A 4 -11.19 -37.08 -37.52
N LEU A 5 -11.83 -36.43 -38.50
CA LEU A 5 -11.55 -35.03 -38.84
C LEU A 5 -12.30 -34.04 -37.92
N HIS A 6 -13.42 -34.47 -37.30
CA HIS A 6 -14.23 -33.59 -36.45
C HIS A 6 -13.66 -33.41 -35.03
N VAL A 7 -12.84 -34.35 -34.55
CA VAL A 7 -12.22 -34.28 -33.22
C VAL A 7 -11.07 -33.26 -33.20
N LEU A 8 -10.35 -33.10 -34.31
CA LEU A 8 -9.24 -32.15 -34.41
C LEU A 8 -9.72 -30.68 -34.47
N GLY A 9 -10.86 -30.43 -35.12
CA GLY A 9 -11.45 -29.08 -35.20
C GLY A 9 -11.98 -28.56 -33.86
N LEU A 10 -12.51 -29.46 -33.01
CA LEU A 10 -13.02 -29.08 -31.68
C LEU A 10 -11.89 -28.68 -30.72
N LEU A 11 -10.71 -29.31 -30.83
CA LEU A 11 -9.57 -29.00 -29.96
C LEU A 11 -8.99 -27.60 -30.21
N ILE A 12 -9.00 -27.12 -31.46
CA ILE A 12 -8.43 -25.83 -31.86
C ILE A 12 -9.23 -24.64 -31.28
N LEU A 13 -10.55 -24.80 -31.12
CA LEU A 13 -11.43 -23.76 -30.59
C LEU A 13 -11.24 -23.49 -29.08
N ILE A 14 -10.68 -24.45 -28.34
CA ILE A 14 -10.45 -24.31 -26.89
C ILE A 14 -9.17 -23.49 -26.62
N TYR A 15 -8.18 -23.58 -27.52
CA TYR A 15 -6.91 -22.84 -27.39
C TYR A 15 -6.99 -21.37 -27.78
N SER A 16 -7.97 -20.97 -28.59
CA SER A 16 -8.18 -19.56 -28.96
C SER A 16 -8.89 -18.75 -27.86
N SER A 17 -9.59 -19.40 -26.92
CA SER A 17 -10.37 -18.70 -25.88
C SER A 17 -9.54 -18.13 -24.71
N CYS A 18 -8.26 -18.46 -24.61
CA CYS A 18 -7.41 -18.08 -23.46
C CYS A 18 -6.27 -17.12 -23.78
N LYS A 19 -6.09 -16.68 -25.04
CA LYS A 19 -4.89 -15.92 -25.45
C LYS A 19 -4.92 -14.42 -25.19
N GLU A 20 -6.09 -13.83 -24.88
CA GLU A 20 -6.23 -12.36 -24.88
C GLU A 20 -6.78 -11.76 -23.58
N LYS A 21 -6.99 -12.56 -22.52
CA LYS A 21 -7.33 -11.96 -21.23
C LYS A 21 -6.06 -11.48 -20.55
N PRO A 22 -5.89 -10.17 -20.29
CA PRO A 22 -4.80 -9.71 -19.46
C PRO A 22 -4.88 -10.42 -18.10
N PRO A 23 -3.73 -10.70 -17.45
CA PRO A 23 -3.74 -11.25 -16.11
C PRO A 23 -4.58 -10.34 -15.20
N PHE A 24 -5.34 -10.95 -14.29
CA PHE A 24 -6.11 -10.20 -13.30
C PHE A 24 -5.17 -9.25 -12.54
N GLN A 25 -5.45 -7.95 -12.64
CA GLN A 25 -4.72 -6.93 -11.91
C GLN A 25 -5.65 -6.40 -10.81
N PRO A 26 -5.31 -6.61 -9.53
CA PRO A 26 -6.08 -6.04 -8.44
C PRO A 26 -6.06 -4.51 -8.51
N ASP A 27 -7.12 -3.89 -8.00
CA ASP A 27 -7.28 -2.43 -7.87
C ASP A 27 -6.60 -1.86 -6.61
N TYR A 28 -5.83 -2.70 -5.92
CA TYR A 28 -5.07 -2.37 -4.71
C TYR A 28 -3.61 -2.77 -4.90
N GLU A 29 -2.75 -2.10 -4.16
CA GLU A 29 -1.32 -2.39 -4.10
C GLU A 29 -1.01 -3.18 -2.83
N ASN A 30 0.15 -3.84 -2.84
CA ASN A 30 0.69 -4.44 -1.64
C ASN A 30 2.16 -4.07 -1.44
N ALA A 31 2.55 -3.93 -0.17
CA ALA A 31 3.92 -3.64 0.19
C ALA A 31 4.21 -4.08 1.64
N VAL A 32 5.44 -4.53 1.87
CA VAL A 32 5.94 -4.69 3.23
C VAL A 32 6.44 -3.35 3.73
N GLY A 33 5.97 -2.94 4.91
CA GLY A 33 6.38 -1.69 5.54
C GLY A 33 6.52 -1.79 7.05
N SER A 34 7.16 -0.78 7.62
CA SER A 34 7.30 -0.58 9.07
C SER A 34 6.57 0.67 9.51
N VAL A 35 5.90 0.59 10.65
CA VAL A 35 5.26 1.76 11.28
C VAL A 35 6.35 2.64 11.89
N ILE A 36 6.39 3.93 11.53
CA ILE A 36 7.39 4.88 12.02
C ILE A 36 6.89 5.57 13.30
N SER A 37 5.75 6.24 13.22
CA SER A 37 5.14 7.00 14.31
C SER A 37 3.74 7.47 13.91
N SER A 38 3.02 8.11 14.84
CA SER A 38 1.87 8.94 14.50
C SER A 38 2.31 10.40 14.28
N GLU A 39 1.61 11.10 13.39
CA GLU A 39 1.63 12.56 13.33
C GLU A 39 1.15 13.16 14.66
N ASN A 40 1.49 14.43 14.88
CA ASN A 40 0.98 15.24 15.98
C ASN A 40 0.30 16.47 15.40
N CYS A 41 -0.89 16.35 14.82
CA CYS A 41 -1.58 17.47 14.19
C CYS A 41 -2.90 17.81 14.89
N ARG A 42 -3.62 16.78 15.32
CA ARG A 42 -4.87 16.85 16.06
C ARG A 42 -4.64 16.72 17.56
N SER A 43 -5.36 17.54 18.34
CA SER A 43 -5.48 17.43 19.81
C SER A 43 -5.98 16.05 20.26
N ILE A 44 -6.87 15.44 19.48
CA ILE A 44 -7.33 14.07 19.69
C ILE A 44 -6.38 13.09 18.96
N HIS A 45 -5.54 12.37 19.71
CA HIS A 45 -4.52 11.49 19.15
C HIS A 45 -5.03 10.41 18.19
N SER A 46 -6.26 9.90 18.38
CA SER A 46 -6.85 8.88 17.50
C SER A 46 -7.18 9.41 16.09
N GLN A 47 -7.21 10.73 15.91
CA GLN A 47 -7.46 11.39 14.62
C GLN A 47 -6.17 11.71 13.86
N ASN A 48 -5.01 11.47 14.45
CA ASN A 48 -3.73 11.66 13.80
C ASN A 48 -3.42 10.50 12.83
N ALA A 49 -2.80 10.83 11.71
CA ALA A 49 -2.36 9.82 10.76
C ALA A 49 -1.16 9.05 11.32
N TRP A 50 -1.03 7.80 10.93
CA TRP A 50 0.15 6.96 11.18
C TRP A 50 1.04 6.94 9.95
N LEU A 51 2.34 7.14 10.17
CA LEU A 51 3.38 7.11 9.16
C LEU A 51 3.89 5.69 9.00
N VAL A 52 3.95 5.23 7.74
CA VAL A 52 4.43 3.90 7.37
C VAL A 52 5.51 4.07 6.32
N GLN A 53 6.68 3.51 6.59
CA GLN A 53 7.76 3.39 5.61
C GLN A 53 7.62 2.07 4.88
N PHE A 54 7.46 2.10 3.56
CA PHE A 54 7.61 0.90 2.75
C PHE A 54 9.08 0.64 2.43
N ALA A 55 9.43 -0.62 2.16
CA ALA A 55 10.77 -0.98 1.74
C ALA A 55 11.24 -0.12 0.56
N GLU A 56 12.53 0.22 0.56
CA GLU A 56 13.10 1.05 -0.49
C GLU A 56 12.98 0.37 -1.87
N PRO A 57 12.90 1.17 -2.95
CA PRO A 57 12.85 0.64 -4.29
C PRO A 57 14.16 -0.06 -4.66
N ILE A 58 14.21 -1.39 -4.54
CA ILE A 58 15.16 -2.21 -5.31
C ILE A 58 14.60 -2.28 -6.74
N ALA A 59 15.43 -2.45 -7.77
CA ALA A 59 14.99 -2.58 -9.16
C ALA A 59 13.81 -3.60 -9.28
N GLY A 60 12.59 -3.08 -9.43
CA GLY A 60 11.34 -3.85 -9.44
C GLY A 60 10.28 -3.44 -8.39
N ASN A 61 10.67 -2.71 -7.34
CA ASN A 61 9.74 -2.21 -6.32
C ASN A 61 9.18 -0.84 -6.69
N LYS A 62 7.86 -0.67 -6.57
CA LYS A 62 7.18 0.60 -6.76
C LYS A 62 7.43 1.53 -5.56
N THR A 63 7.61 2.82 -5.84
CA THR A 63 7.56 3.88 -4.83
C THR A 63 6.12 4.37 -4.70
N TYR A 64 5.60 4.41 -3.48
CA TYR A 64 4.22 4.81 -3.18
C TYR A 64 4.13 6.11 -2.41
N GLY A 65 5.19 6.49 -1.71
CA GLY A 65 5.23 7.65 -0.84
C GLY A 65 6.37 8.60 -1.16
N GLU A 66 6.71 9.43 -0.18
CA GLU A 66 7.70 10.48 -0.28
C GLU A 66 8.77 10.36 0.79
N ASP A 67 9.87 11.06 0.57
CA ASP A 67 10.92 11.19 1.57
C ASP A 67 10.52 12.26 2.60
N ILE A 68 10.70 11.95 3.89
CA ILE A 68 10.45 12.88 4.99
C ILE A 68 11.64 12.94 5.93
N ILE A 69 11.75 14.05 6.65
CA ILE A 69 12.67 14.20 7.77
C ILE A 69 11.84 14.20 9.05
N TYR A 70 12.08 13.22 9.93
CA TYR A 70 11.39 13.10 11.20
C TYR A 70 12.39 12.79 12.31
N ASN A 71 12.37 13.58 13.39
CA ASN A 71 13.33 13.50 14.51
C ASN A 71 14.80 13.46 14.04
N GLY A 72 15.16 14.28 13.05
CA GLY A 72 16.52 14.36 12.50
C GLY A 72 16.97 13.18 11.63
N LYS A 73 16.09 12.19 11.38
CA LYS A 73 16.35 11.05 10.49
C LYS A 73 15.56 11.18 9.20
N VAL A 74 16.21 10.84 8.08
CA VAL A 74 15.56 10.73 6.77
C VAL A 74 14.88 9.37 6.67
N TYR A 75 13.62 9.38 6.26
CA TYR A 75 12.84 8.20 5.90
C TYR A 75 12.41 8.34 4.45
N SER A 76 12.49 7.25 3.71
CA SER A 76 12.13 7.18 2.29
C SER A 76 10.84 6.38 2.08
N ASN A 77 10.15 6.64 0.96
CA ASN A 77 8.94 5.91 0.58
C ASN A 77 7.88 5.87 1.70
N VAL A 78 7.68 7.00 2.37
CA VAL A 78 6.75 7.12 3.50
C VAL A 78 5.38 7.53 3.00
N VAL A 79 4.38 6.77 3.45
CA VAL A 79 2.97 7.09 3.27
C VAL A 79 2.34 7.33 4.64
N LYS A 80 1.11 7.83 4.64
CA LYS A 80 0.31 7.90 5.87
C LYS A 80 -1.08 7.32 5.75
N THR A 81 -1.60 6.85 6.88
CA THR A 81 -2.94 6.27 6.96
C THR A 81 -3.63 6.66 8.26
N TYR A 82 -4.94 6.88 8.20
CA TYR A 82 -5.77 7.15 9.38
C TYR A 82 -6.47 5.88 9.92
N GLN A 83 -6.28 4.74 9.24
CA GLN A 83 -7.06 3.52 9.47
C GLN A 83 -6.23 2.39 10.08
N LEU A 84 -5.06 2.70 10.64
CA LEU A 84 -4.23 1.69 11.27
C LEU A 84 -4.94 1.13 12.51
N ARG A 85 -5.24 -0.16 12.51
CA ARG A 85 -5.85 -0.85 13.66
C ARG A 85 -4.95 -0.80 14.89
N ASP A 86 -5.51 -0.78 16.10
CA ASP A 86 -4.75 -0.62 17.34
C ASP A 86 -3.66 -1.66 17.54
N SER A 87 -3.92 -2.93 17.19
CA SER A 87 -2.93 -4.00 17.26
C SER A 87 -1.73 -3.82 16.32
N ALA A 88 -1.84 -2.93 15.33
CA ALA A 88 -0.77 -2.58 14.40
C ALA A 88 -0.07 -1.26 14.73
N LYS A 89 -0.54 -0.49 15.73
CA LYS A 89 0.08 0.78 16.19
C LYS A 89 1.33 0.53 17.05
N VAL A 90 2.28 -0.23 16.51
CA VAL A 90 3.53 -0.60 17.16
C VAL A 90 4.69 -0.12 16.30
N VAL A 91 5.37 0.93 16.76
CA VAL A 91 6.53 1.52 16.08
C VAL A 91 7.63 0.48 15.85
N GLY A 92 8.23 0.53 14.66
CA GLY A 92 9.30 -0.38 14.22
C GLY A 92 8.82 -1.76 13.76
N LYS A 93 7.57 -2.15 14.06
CA LYS A 93 7.05 -3.45 13.66
C LYS A 93 6.68 -3.46 12.18
N ARG A 94 7.00 -4.57 11.51
CA ARG A 94 6.74 -4.77 10.09
C ARG A 94 5.43 -5.50 9.84
N TYR A 95 4.76 -5.12 8.75
CA TYR A 95 3.53 -5.73 8.28
C TYR A 95 3.52 -5.81 6.76
N LEU A 96 2.75 -6.76 6.22
CA LEU A 96 2.29 -6.70 4.84
C LEU A 96 1.02 -5.86 4.79
N PHE A 97 1.04 -4.79 4.01
CA PHE A 97 -0.09 -3.89 3.79
C PHE A 97 -0.71 -4.19 2.44
N GLU A 98 -2.02 -4.34 2.39
CA GLU A 98 -2.82 -4.23 1.16
C GLU A 98 -3.58 -2.90 1.23
N PHE A 99 -3.46 -2.06 0.21
CA PHE A 99 -3.96 -0.68 0.30
C PHE A 99 -4.33 -0.07 -1.04
N TYR A 100 -5.14 0.98 -0.97
CA TYR A 100 -5.47 1.87 -2.07
C TYR A 100 -4.70 3.19 -1.92
N LEU A 101 -4.26 3.75 -3.04
CA LEU A 101 -3.68 5.10 -3.08
C LEU A 101 -4.81 6.13 -3.12
N ASP A 102 -4.84 7.04 -2.14
CA ASP A 102 -5.86 8.09 -2.03
C ASP A 102 -5.29 9.49 -2.39
N GLY A 103 -4.15 9.53 -3.07
CA GLY A 103 -3.44 10.76 -3.43
C GLY A 103 -2.75 11.44 -2.24
N LYS A 104 -2.23 12.66 -2.45
CA LYS A 104 -1.61 13.43 -1.36
C LYS A 104 -2.64 13.87 -0.33
N SER A 105 -2.26 13.88 0.94
CA SER A 105 -3.12 14.46 1.96
C SER A 105 -3.28 15.96 1.72
N PRO A 106 -4.50 16.51 1.80
CA PRO A 106 -4.67 17.95 1.79
C PRO A 106 -3.88 18.55 2.96
N GLN A 107 -3.33 19.75 2.76
CA GLN A 107 -2.68 20.49 3.84
C GLN A 107 -3.73 20.77 4.91
N GLN A 108 -3.52 20.19 6.09
CA GLN A 108 -4.48 20.21 7.19
C GLN A 108 -4.05 21.23 8.23
N GLU A 109 -4.96 22.10 8.66
CA GLU A 109 -4.75 22.97 9.82
C GLU A 109 -4.61 22.09 11.07
N CYS A 110 -3.49 22.25 11.77
CA CYS A 110 -3.21 21.54 13.02
C CYS A 110 -3.58 22.41 14.23
N ASP A 111 -4.13 21.78 15.26
CA ASP A 111 -4.51 22.41 16.53
C ASP A 111 -3.61 21.95 17.70
N ALA A 112 -2.65 21.05 17.44
CA ALA A 112 -1.64 20.65 18.41
C ALA A 112 -0.62 21.77 18.70
N THR A 113 -0.13 21.84 19.94
CA THR A 113 0.83 22.87 20.39
C THR A 113 2.16 22.83 19.63
N ASP A 114 2.66 21.64 19.32
CA ASP A 114 3.89 21.42 18.55
C ASP A 114 3.56 20.53 17.33
N PRO A 115 2.98 21.12 16.27
CA PRO A 115 2.38 20.33 15.22
C PRO A 115 3.45 19.64 14.36
N VAL A 116 3.29 18.34 14.18
CA VAL A 116 4.05 17.53 13.23
C VAL A 116 3.07 16.91 12.24
N ASN A 117 3.11 17.40 11.01
CA ASN A 117 2.34 16.86 9.88
C ASN A 117 3.21 16.78 8.62
N PHE A 118 2.80 15.95 7.68
CA PHE A 118 3.50 15.78 6.41
C PHE A 118 2.51 15.82 5.25
N ASN A 119 2.79 16.62 4.21
CA ASN A 119 2.01 16.61 2.97
C ASN A 119 2.52 15.49 2.05
N ILE A 120 2.16 14.25 2.41
CA ILE A 120 2.58 13.02 1.73
C ILE A 120 1.38 12.18 1.32
N THR A 121 1.65 11.15 0.52
CA THR A 121 0.66 10.23 -0.02
C THR A 121 -0.10 9.53 1.10
N LYS A 122 -1.42 9.60 0.99
CA LYS A 122 -2.36 8.93 1.88
C LYS A 122 -2.73 7.58 1.29
N ILE A 123 -2.79 6.57 2.15
CA ILE A 123 -3.30 5.25 1.80
C ILE A 123 -4.53 4.89 2.62
N ARG A 124 -5.46 4.20 1.97
CA ARG A 124 -6.62 3.57 2.60
C ARG A 124 -6.37 2.08 2.71
N LEU A 125 -6.45 1.55 3.92
CA LEU A 125 -6.11 0.15 4.16
C LEU A 125 -7.23 -0.76 3.67
N LYS A 126 -6.86 -1.77 2.89
CA LYS A 126 -7.72 -2.91 2.57
C LYS A 126 -7.51 -4.01 3.60
N ASN A 127 -6.26 -4.36 3.87
CA ASN A 127 -5.88 -5.38 4.83
C ASN A 127 -4.48 -5.13 5.39
N ILE A 128 -4.19 -5.70 6.55
CA ILE A 128 -2.88 -5.65 7.18
C ILE A 128 -2.57 -6.97 7.90
N ILE A 129 -1.44 -7.57 7.56
CA ILE A 129 -1.04 -8.89 8.03
C ILE A 129 0.30 -8.77 8.77
N GLY A 130 0.37 -9.28 9.99
CA GLY A 130 1.61 -9.33 10.75
C GLY A 130 2.57 -10.33 10.11
N ILE A 131 3.83 -9.93 9.94
CA ILE A 131 4.89 -10.83 9.49
C ILE A 131 5.80 -11.16 10.67
N ALA A 132 6.26 -12.42 10.76
CA ALA A 132 7.27 -12.80 11.74
C ALA A 132 8.59 -12.11 11.38
N ASN A 133 9.32 -11.66 12.41
CA ASN A 133 10.65 -11.08 12.24
C ASN A 133 11.69 -12.15 11.96
#